data_AF-A0A059G8G7-F1
#
_entry.id   AF-A0A059G8G7-F1
#
_cell.length_a   1.000
_cell.length_b   1.000
_cell.length_c   1.000
_cell.angle_alpha   90.00
_cell.angle_beta   90.00
_cell.angle_gamma   90.00
#
_symmetry.space_group_name_H-M   'P 1'
#
loop_
_entity.id
_entity.type
_entity.pdbx_description
1 polymer ?
#
loop_
_entity_poly.entity_id
_entity_poly.type
_entity_poly.pdbx_seq_one_letter_code
_entity_poly.pdbx_strand_id
1 'polypeptide(L)'
;MRHIRMLALAACLVAPAFAEAPMSLKADAVAAPAPVGYEQGLYRFGATYSVMPSEDALSCQSACADNDMCKAWSFVAIVGETPARCELKRGGGRLERNPAATSGFSPTHEAFFAPVLETPTDDLLGEAPEDDTPRH
;
A
#
# COMPACT_ATOMS: atom_id res chain seq x y z
N MET A 1 10.72 80.68 0.48
CA MET A 1 9.45 81.22 1.03
C MET A 1 8.44 80.09 1.15
N ARG A 2 7.77 80.06 2.30
CA ARG A 2 6.71 79.16 2.78
C ARG A 2 5.41 79.43 1.98
N HIS A 3 4.58 78.43 1.68
CA HIS A 3 3.09 78.42 1.66
C HIS A 3 2.61 77.05 1.13
N ILE A 4 2.16 76.12 1.99
CA ILE A 4 0.79 75.85 2.50
C ILE A 4 -0.07 74.96 1.56
N ARG A 5 -0.15 73.68 1.97
CA ARG A 5 -1.28 72.73 2.03
C ARG A 5 -2.44 72.84 1.02
N MET A 6 -2.70 71.73 0.32
CA MET A 6 -4.06 71.21 0.20
C MET A 6 -4.07 69.68 0.33
N LEU A 7 -4.84 69.21 1.31
CA LEU A 7 -5.29 67.82 1.44
C LEU A 7 -6.30 67.54 0.32
N ALA A 8 -6.11 66.44 -0.40
CA ALA A 8 -7.18 65.77 -1.13
C ALA A 8 -7.16 64.29 -0.75
N LEU A 9 -8.13 63.88 0.08
CA LEU A 9 -8.51 62.48 0.24
C LEU A 9 -9.00 61.97 -1.11
N ALA A 10 -8.37 60.94 -1.65
CA ALA A 10 -8.95 60.08 -2.68
C ALA A 10 -8.88 58.65 -2.18
N ALA A 11 -9.98 58.19 -1.58
CA ALA A 11 -10.21 56.79 -1.26
C ALA A 11 -10.47 56.04 -2.57
N CYS A 12 -9.47 55.32 -3.07
CA CYS A 12 -9.68 54.28 -4.06
C CYS A 12 -9.61 52.94 -3.33
N LEU A 13 -10.79 52.42 -2.98
CA LEU A 13 -11.00 51.03 -2.60
C LEU A 13 -10.63 50.16 -3.82
N VAL A 14 -9.39 49.71 -3.89
CA VAL A 14 -9.01 48.63 -4.80
C VAL A 14 -9.08 47.36 -3.97
N ALA A 15 -10.20 46.64 -4.10
CA ALA A 15 -10.30 45.29 -3.59
C ALA A 15 -9.15 44.45 -4.16
N PRO A 16 -8.44 43.65 -3.34
CA PRO A 16 -7.55 42.66 -3.91
C PRO A 16 -8.41 41.71 -4.73
N ALA A 17 -8.22 41.74 -6.05
CA ALA A 17 -8.53 40.61 -6.90
C ALA A 17 -7.80 39.42 -6.28
N PHE A 18 -8.53 38.55 -5.60
CA PHE A 18 -8.04 37.24 -5.20
C PHE A 18 -7.81 36.49 -6.51
N ALA A 19 -6.58 36.65 -7.03
CA ALA A 19 -6.04 35.83 -8.08
C ALA A 19 -6.27 34.38 -7.67
N GLU A 20 -6.92 33.66 -8.56
CA GLU A 20 -7.26 32.25 -8.43
C GLU A 20 -6.01 31.50 -8.02
N ALA A 21 -5.97 31.03 -6.78
CA ALA A 21 -4.98 30.06 -6.38
C ALA A 21 -5.20 28.84 -7.28
N PRO A 22 -4.19 28.36 -8.04
CA PRO A 22 -4.29 27.02 -8.58
C PRO A 22 -4.45 26.12 -7.36
N MET A 23 -5.59 25.44 -7.28
CA MET A 23 -5.78 24.33 -6.37
C MET A 23 -4.66 23.34 -6.69
N SER A 24 -3.57 23.45 -5.96
CA SER A 24 -2.52 22.46 -5.92
C SER A 24 -3.11 21.26 -5.22
N LEU A 25 -3.80 20.43 -6.01
CA LEU A 25 -4.11 19.06 -5.66
C LEU A 25 -2.75 18.38 -5.54
N LYS A 26 -2.16 18.51 -4.35
CA LYS A 26 -1.19 17.55 -3.86
C LYS A 26 -1.97 16.24 -3.87
N ALA A 27 -1.81 15.48 -4.95
CA ALA A 27 -2.26 14.11 -4.99
C ALA A 27 -1.49 13.44 -3.86
N ASP A 28 -2.14 13.33 -2.71
CA ASP A 28 -1.76 12.38 -1.69
C ASP A 28 -1.85 11.06 -2.43
N ALA A 29 -0.70 10.60 -2.91
CA ALA A 29 -0.57 9.28 -3.48
C ALA A 29 -1.07 8.36 -2.39
N VAL A 30 -2.28 7.83 -2.58
CA VAL A 30 -2.79 6.71 -1.80
C VAL A 30 -1.74 5.64 -2.03
N ALA A 31 -0.80 5.53 -1.08
CA ALA A 31 0.21 4.51 -1.09
C ALA A 31 -0.56 3.21 -1.27
N ALA A 32 -0.26 2.50 -2.37
CA ALA A 32 -0.83 1.18 -2.59
C ALA A 32 -0.70 0.41 -1.27
N PRO A 33 -1.75 -0.27 -0.79
CA PRO A 33 -1.65 -1.03 0.45
C PRO A 33 -0.42 -1.91 0.34
N ALA A 34 0.46 -1.84 1.34
CA ALA A 34 1.63 -2.71 1.38
C ALA A 34 1.12 -4.15 1.16
N PRO A 35 1.81 -4.96 0.33
CA PRO A 35 1.39 -6.34 0.11
C PRO A 35 1.14 -7.02 1.45
N VAL A 36 0.09 -7.81 1.56
CA VAL A 36 -0.14 -8.60 2.77
C VAL A 36 1.11 -9.48 3.00
N GLY A 37 1.52 -9.57 4.26
CA GLY A 37 2.73 -10.30 4.65
C GLY A 37 4.04 -9.52 4.50
N TYR A 38 4.04 -8.23 4.14
CA TYR A 38 5.28 -7.47 3.92
C TYR A 38 5.85 -6.87 5.21
N GLU A 39 6.86 -7.53 5.78
CA GLU A 39 7.45 -7.21 7.08
C GLU A 39 8.82 -6.53 6.93
N GLN A 40 8.82 -5.20 6.83
CA GLN A 40 10.03 -4.40 6.65
C GLN A 40 10.88 -4.31 7.93
N GLY A 41 12.19 -4.39 7.78
CA GLY A 41 13.15 -4.33 8.89
C GLY A 41 13.18 -5.61 9.74
N LEU A 42 12.54 -6.68 9.25
CA LEU A 42 12.42 -7.96 9.91
C LEU A 42 12.90 -9.08 8.98
N TYR A 43 13.69 -9.99 9.56
CA TYR A 43 14.16 -11.19 8.91
C TYR A 43 13.46 -12.40 9.52
N ARG A 44 12.88 -13.25 8.66
CA ARG A 44 12.30 -14.53 9.05
C ARG A 44 13.33 -15.64 8.93
N PHE A 45 13.71 -16.23 10.06
CA PHE A 45 14.40 -17.52 10.06
C PHE A 45 13.45 -18.62 9.63
N GLY A 46 13.98 -19.63 8.95
CA GLY A 46 13.21 -20.79 8.54
C GLY A 46 14.09 -21.78 7.81
N ALA A 47 13.49 -22.89 7.37
CA ALA A 47 14.17 -23.89 6.57
C ALA A 47 14.39 -23.37 5.13
N THR A 48 15.39 -22.50 4.96
CA THR A 48 15.81 -21.98 3.66
C THR A 48 16.19 -23.12 2.73
N TYR A 49 15.58 -23.16 1.55
CA TYR A 49 15.85 -24.18 0.55
C TYR A 49 16.36 -23.60 -0.77
N SER A 50 16.23 -22.29 -0.98
CA SER A 50 16.77 -21.58 -2.13
C SER A 50 17.27 -20.20 -1.71
N VAL A 51 18.41 -19.80 -2.28
CA VAL A 51 18.97 -18.45 -2.19
C VAL A 51 19.29 -18.00 -3.60
N MET A 52 18.71 -16.88 -4.03
CA MET A 52 18.86 -16.37 -5.39
C MET A 52 19.05 -14.85 -5.39
N PRO A 53 19.74 -14.27 -6.39
CA PRO A 53 19.76 -12.83 -6.58
C PRO A 53 18.33 -12.29 -6.74
N SER A 54 18.08 -11.12 -6.16
CA SER A 54 16.82 -10.39 -6.33
C SER A 54 17.11 -8.91 -6.24
N GLU A 55 16.40 -8.12 -7.03
CA GLU A 55 16.56 -6.66 -7.04
C GLU A 55 15.75 -6.02 -5.91
N ASP A 56 14.62 -6.63 -5.57
CA ASP A 56 13.67 -6.09 -4.60
C ASP A 56 12.91 -7.21 -3.87
N ALA A 57 12.14 -6.82 -2.85
CA ALA A 57 11.37 -7.73 -2.01
C ALA A 57 10.06 -8.20 -2.65
N LEU A 58 9.45 -7.43 -3.56
CA LEU A 58 8.25 -7.86 -4.29
C LEU A 58 8.60 -9.02 -5.23
N SER A 59 9.72 -8.92 -5.94
CA SER A 59 10.26 -10.03 -6.76
C SER A 59 10.50 -11.29 -5.93
N CYS A 60 10.98 -11.15 -4.68
CA CYS A 60 11.16 -12.27 -3.77
C CYS A 60 9.82 -12.88 -3.28
N GLN A 61 8.83 -12.04 -3.01
CA GLN A 61 7.47 -12.47 -2.67
C GLN A 61 6.83 -13.25 -3.83
N SER A 62 6.92 -12.74 -5.06
CA SER A 62 6.40 -13.39 -6.26
C SER A 62 7.05 -14.76 -6.49
N ALA A 63 8.38 -14.85 -6.37
CA ALA A 63 9.08 -16.13 -6.49
C ALA A 63 8.64 -17.16 -5.44
N CYS A 64 8.22 -16.71 -4.26
CA CYS A 64 7.65 -17.57 -3.23
C CYS A 64 6.19 -17.95 -3.52
N ALA A 65 5.41 -17.03 -4.10
CA ALA A 65 4.02 -17.30 -4.51
C ALA A 65 3.94 -18.37 -5.61
N ASP A 66 4.90 -18.37 -6.53
CA ASP A 66 4.98 -19.30 -7.67
C ASP A 66 5.43 -20.72 -7.29
N ASN A 67 5.66 -21.00 -6.00
CA ASN A 67 6.15 -22.29 -5.53
C ASN A 67 5.44 -22.74 -4.26
N ASP A 68 4.61 -23.78 -4.36
CA ASP A 68 3.84 -24.35 -3.26
C ASP A 68 4.68 -24.85 -2.07
N MET A 69 5.96 -25.15 -2.28
CA MET A 69 6.87 -25.53 -1.19
C MET A 69 7.30 -24.31 -0.35
N CYS A 70 7.16 -23.11 -0.90
CA CYS A 70 7.50 -21.87 -0.22
C CYS A 70 6.40 -21.48 0.75
N LYS A 71 6.73 -21.46 2.04
CA LYS A 71 5.82 -20.96 3.09
C LYS A 71 6.16 -19.53 3.48
N ALA A 72 7.44 -19.17 3.39
CA ALA A 72 7.92 -17.84 3.73
C ALA A 72 9.14 -17.45 2.90
N TRP A 73 9.42 -16.16 2.86
CA TRP A 73 10.51 -15.57 2.11
C TRP A 73 11.19 -14.46 2.92
N SER A 74 12.46 -14.20 2.62
CA SER A 74 13.15 -12.99 3.10
C SER A 74 14.02 -12.44 1.99
N PHE A 75 13.79 -11.19 1.64
CA PHE A 75 14.72 -10.38 0.86
C PHE A 75 15.68 -9.68 1.81
N VAL A 76 16.97 -9.80 1.55
CA VAL A 76 18.01 -9.05 2.25
C VAL A 76 18.65 -8.12 1.23
N ALA A 77 18.50 -6.82 1.44
CA ALA A 77 19.12 -5.79 0.62
C ALA A 77 20.64 -5.84 0.70
N ILE A 78 21.31 -5.09 -0.17
CA ILE A 78 22.77 -4.97 -0.17
C ILE A 78 23.25 -4.43 1.19
N VAL A 79 24.21 -5.11 1.81
CA VAL A 79 24.88 -4.66 3.04
C VAL A 79 26.39 -4.77 2.86
N GLY A 80 27.07 -3.62 2.78
CA GLY A 80 28.49 -3.57 2.44
C GLY A 80 28.73 -4.18 1.06
N GLU A 81 29.59 -5.20 1.01
CA GLU A 81 29.91 -5.95 -0.22
C GLU A 81 28.99 -7.17 -0.45
N THR A 82 28.05 -7.44 0.46
CA THR A 82 27.12 -8.57 0.31
C THR A 82 26.00 -8.19 -0.66
N PRO A 83 25.84 -8.88 -1.80
CA PRO A 83 24.80 -8.55 -2.76
C PRO A 83 23.40 -8.84 -2.20
N ALA A 84 22.41 -8.17 -2.78
CA ALA A 84 21.02 -8.43 -2.46
C ALA A 84 20.64 -9.86 -2.83
N ARG A 85 19.81 -10.48 -1.98
CA ARG A 85 19.37 -11.86 -2.18
C ARG A 85 17.96 -12.07 -1.68
N CYS A 86 17.27 -12.98 -2.35
CA CYS A 86 16.04 -13.59 -1.91
C CYS A 86 16.32 -14.96 -1.32
N GLU A 87 15.70 -15.27 -0.20
CA GLU A 87 15.81 -16.56 0.48
C GLU A 87 14.41 -17.17 0.65
N LEU A 88 14.15 -18.24 -0.09
CA LEU A 88 12.88 -18.97 -0.05
C LEU A 88 12.93 -20.08 1.00
N LYS A 89 11.85 -20.21 1.79
CA LYS A 89 11.83 -21.02 3.02
C LYS A 89 10.62 -21.96 3.06
N ARG A 90 10.83 -23.19 3.55
CA ARG A 90 9.77 -24.21 3.76
C ARG A 90 8.98 -24.01 5.06
N GLY A 91 9.30 -22.99 5.84
CA GLY A 91 8.61 -22.65 7.09
C GLY A 91 8.86 -21.19 7.49
N GLY A 92 7.90 -20.58 8.19
CA GLY A 92 7.95 -19.16 8.57
C GLY A 92 8.84 -18.82 9.76
N GLY A 93 9.20 -19.83 10.56
CA GLY A 93 10.09 -19.79 11.72
C GLY A 93 10.04 -18.53 12.58
N ARG A 94 11.18 -18.15 13.16
CA ARG A 94 11.29 -17.02 14.10
C ARG A 94 11.54 -15.72 13.36
N LEU A 95 10.84 -14.66 13.76
CA LEU A 95 11.11 -13.29 13.34
C LEU A 95 12.22 -12.64 14.19
N GLU A 96 13.12 -11.92 13.53
CA GLU A 96 14.17 -11.14 14.19
C GLU A 96 14.37 -9.79 13.51
N ARG A 97 14.80 -8.77 14.27
CA ARG A 97 15.08 -7.44 13.72
C ARG A 97 16.32 -7.49 12.82
N ASN A 98 16.15 -7.06 11.58
CA ASN A 98 17.24 -6.83 10.64
C ASN A 98 16.82 -5.67 9.71
N PRO A 99 17.37 -4.45 9.88
CA PRO A 99 16.99 -3.28 9.10
C PRO A 99 17.16 -3.44 7.58
N ALA A 100 18.04 -4.34 7.13
CA ALA A 100 18.27 -4.60 5.72
C ALA A 100 17.33 -5.67 5.14
N ALA A 101 16.52 -6.32 5.97
CA ALA A 101 15.63 -7.39 5.55
C ALA A 101 14.20 -6.89 5.38
N THR A 102 13.52 -7.50 4.41
CA THR A 102 12.07 -7.47 4.28
C THR A 102 11.63 -8.90 4.09
N SER A 103 10.66 -9.36 4.89
CA SER A 103 10.21 -10.75 4.88
C SER A 103 8.71 -10.85 4.68
N GLY A 104 8.23 -12.08 4.50
CA GLY A 104 6.81 -12.37 4.53
C GLY A 104 6.50 -13.86 4.46
N PHE A 105 5.21 -14.18 4.55
CA PHE A 105 4.71 -15.49 4.17
C PHE A 105 4.39 -15.51 2.66
N SER A 106 4.30 -16.71 2.09
CA SER A 106 3.78 -16.87 0.74
C SER A 106 2.30 -16.44 0.72
N PRO A 107 1.86 -15.63 -0.26
CA PRO A 107 0.44 -15.30 -0.43
C PRO A 107 -0.45 -16.54 -0.48
N THR A 108 0.03 -17.61 -1.13
CA THR A 108 -0.64 -18.91 -1.19
C THR A 108 -0.75 -19.54 0.20
N HIS A 109 0.29 -19.43 1.03
CA HIS A 109 0.27 -19.95 2.40
C HIS A 109 -0.66 -19.14 3.32
N GLU A 110 -0.68 -17.83 3.18
CA GLU A 110 -1.56 -16.94 3.96
C GLU A 110 -3.03 -17.15 3.63
N ALA A 111 -3.36 -17.41 2.37
CA ALA A 111 -4.73 -17.67 1.93
C ALA A 111 -5.40 -18.84 2.67
N PHE A 112 -4.65 -19.84 3.12
CA PHE A 112 -5.19 -20.95 3.94
C PHE A 112 -5.71 -20.50 5.31
N PHE A 113 -5.23 -19.38 5.83
CA PHE A 113 -5.61 -18.84 7.14
C PHE A 113 -6.46 -17.57 7.03
N ALA A 114 -6.66 -17.05 5.81
CA ALA A 114 -7.55 -15.92 5.60
C ALA A 114 -9.00 -16.37 5.89
N PRO A 115 -9.76 -15.60 6.71
CA PRO A 115 -11.18 -15.88 6.87
C PRO A 115 -11.87 -15.76 5.51
N VAL A 116 -12.70 -16.75 5.16
CA VAL A 116 -13.61 -16.64 4.02
C VAL A 116 -14.53 -15.46 4.34
N LEU A 117 -14.36 -14.36 3.63
CA LEU A 117 -15.33 -13.27 3.64
C LEU A 117 -16.55 -13.80 2.89
N GLU A 118 -17.51 -14.38 3.62
CA GLU A 118 -18.84 -14.65 3.11
C GLU A 118 -19.44 -13.27 2.78
N THR A 119 -19.44 -12.89 1.50
CA THR A 119 -20.17 -11.71 1.05
C THR A 119 -21.66 -12.05 1.15
N PRO A 120 -22.45 -11.37 2.01
CA PRO A 120 -23.90 -11.56 2.01
C PRO A 120 -24.43 -10.91 0.73
N THR A 121 -24.51 -11.66 -0.35
CA THR A 121 -25.07 -11.18 -1.63
C THR A 121 -26.58 -11.32 -1.70
N ASP A 122 -27.20 -12.08 -0.79
CA ASP A 122 -28.65 -12.34 -0.83
C ASP A 122 -29.50 -11.44 0.07
N ASP A 123 -28.96 -10.85 1.15
CA ASP A 123 -29.78 -10.03 2.07
C ASP A 123 -29.95 -8.56 1.64
N LEU A 124 -29.24 -8.11 0.60
CA LEU A 124 -29.27 -6.71 0.11
C LEU A 124 -30.00 -6.54 -1.23
N LEU A 125 -30.40 -7.63 -1.88
CA LEU A 125 -31.31 -7.61 -3.02
C LEU A 125 -32.71 -7.85 -2.45
N GLY A 126 -33.34 -6.78 -1.94
CA GLY A 126 -34.71 -6.85 -1.46
C GLY A 126 -35.60 -7.57 -2.46
N GLU A 127 -36.35 -8.56 -1.96
CA GLU A 127 -37.35 -9.35 -2.67
C GLU A 127 -38.09 -8.44 -3.66
N ALA A 128 -37.93 -8.69 -4.96
CA ALA A 128 -38.72 -8.00 -5.96
C ALA A 128 -40.20 -8.30 -5.67
N PRO A 129 -41.11 -7.30 -5.72
CA PRO A 129 -42.52 -7.55 -5.46
C PRO A 129 -43.04 -8.59 -6.46
N GLU A 130 -43.61 -9.67 -5.95
CA GLU A 130 -44.27 -10.70 -6.76
C GLU A 130 -45.34 -10.04 -7.65
N ASP A 131 -45.16 -10.20 -8.96
CA ASP A 131 -46.09 -9.75 -9.99
C ASP A 131 -47.37 -10.60 -9.94
N ASP A 132 -48.37 -10.10 -9.20
CA ASP A 132 -49.75 -10.61 -9.19
C ASP A 132 -50.42 -10.28 -10.54
N THR A 133 -50.17 -11.12 -11.55
CA THR A 133 -50.95 -11.12 -12.79
C THR A 133 -51.98 -12.25 -12.76
N PRO A 134 -53.30 -11.97 -12.74
CA PRO A 134 -54.33 -13.00 -12.82
C PRO A 134 -54.34 -13.63 -14.20
N ARG A 135 -54.31 -14.97 -14.25
CA ARG A 135 -54.58 -15.75 -15.47
C ARG A 135 -56.09 -15.79 -15.72
N HIS A 136 -56.51 -15.34 -16.89
CA HIS A 136 -57.88 -15.41 -17.41
C HIS A 136 -58.45 -16.83 -17.44
#